data_AF-A0A8J3RCE0-F1
#
_entry.id   AF-A0A8J3RCE0-F1
#
_cell.length_a   1.000
_cell.length_b   1.000
_cell.length_c   1.000
_cell.angle_alpha   90.00
_cell.angle_beta   90.00
_cell.angle_gamma   90.00
#
_symmetry.space_group_name_H-M   'P 1'
#
loop_
_entity.id
_entity.type
_entity.pdbx_description
1 polymer ?
#
loop_
_entity_poly.entity_id
_entity_poly.type
_entity_poly.pdbx_seq_one_letter_code
_entity_poly.pdbx_strand_id
1 'polypeptide(L)'
;MAPWTLTQHSERMDTPTAEFLPGLTLSRILYEEAVRPILEKEHPGLRYAAARVGPGSEVLGFDTARSTDHDWGPRLELFLTPEDAAAHAANLHRLLAYRLPKQIRGWPTHFQHRHPGDPVGHMEVTDGPVDHRVSITTVDTWLSAHLGLHQETVELTVGDWLAMP
;
A
#
# COMPACT_ATOMS: atom_id res chain seq x y z
N MET A 1 57.93 6.06 -5.35
CA MET A 1 57.20 4.78 -5.47
C MET A 1 56.63 4.45 -4.09
N ALA A 2 55.34 4.72 -3.89
CA ALA A 2 54.63 4.39 -2.65
C ALA A 2 53.63 3.25 -2.96
N PRO A 3 53.48 2.24 -2.08
CA PRO A 3 52.69 1.05 -2.37
C PRO A 3 51.20 1.31 -2.12
N TRP A 4 50.37 0.79 -3.03
CA TRP A 4 48.92 0.81 -2.95
C TRP A 4 48.47 -0.24 -1.93
N THR A 5 47.70 0.17 -0.93
CA THR A 5 47.08 -0.75 0.04
C THR A 5 45.60 -0.94 -0.30
N LEU A 6 45.22 -2.20 -0.31
CA LEU A 6 43.97 -2.83 -0.74
C LEU A 6 42.70 -2.13 -0.19
N THR A 7 41.83 -1.65 -1.08
CA THR A 7 40.47 -1.26 -0.75
C THR A 7 39.71 -2.48 -0.23
N GLN A 8 39.33 -2.48 1.05
CA GLN A 8 38.35 -3.41 1.59
C GLN A 8 37.08 -3.29 0.75
N HIS A 9 36.71 -4.37 0.06
CA HIS A 9 35.36 -4.52 -0.46
C HIS A 9 34.45 -4.65 0.77
N SER A 10 33.65 -3.62 0.99
CA SER A 10 32.56 -3.67 1.95
C SER A 10 31.67 -4.86 1.60
N GLU A 11 31.66 -5.89 2.45
CA GLU A 11 30.71 -6.99 2.37
C GLU A 11 29.31 -6.36 2.42
N ARG A 12 28.55 -6.44 1.31
CA ARG A 12 27.11 -6.25 1.38
C ARG A 12 26.61 -7.30 2.37
N MET A 13 26.12 -6.84 3.52
CA MET A 13 25.29 -7.66 4.38
C MET A 13 24.10 -8.11 3.54
N ASP A 14 24.12 -9.38 3.11
CA ASP A 14 22.96 -10.03 2.50
C ASP A 14 21.85 -10.02 3.56
N THR A 15 21.00 -8.99 3.50
CA THR A 15 19.73 -9.01 4.21
C THR A 15 18.98 -10.22 3.68
N PRO A 16 18.59 -11.21 4.52
CA PRO A 16 17.86 -12.37 4.03
C PRO A 16 16.61 -11.89 3.29
N THR A 17 16.56 -12.19 1.99
CA THR A 17 15.44 -11.83 1.13
C THR A 17 14.20 -12.50 1.69
N ALA A 18 13.19 -11.71 2.07
CA ALA A 18 11.92 -12.23 2.55
C ALA A 18 11.34 -13.22 1.53
N GLU A 19 10.69 -14.28 2.01
CA GLU A 19 10.08 -15.27 1.14
C GLU A 19 8.96 -14.63 0.32
N PHE A 20 8.93 -14.90 -0.99
CA PHE A 20 7.86 -14.42 -1.85
C PHE A 20 6.53 -15.06 -1.45
N LEU A 21 5.51 -14.22 -1.29
CA LEU A 21 4.12 -14.60 -1.13
C LEU A 21 3.32 -13.90 -2.23
N PRO A 22 2.22 -14.47 -2.74
CA PRO A 22 1.33 -13.70 -3.61
C PRO A 22 0.83 -12.44 -2.89
N GLY A 23 0.79 -11.30 -3.59
CA GLY A 23 0.52 -9.98 -3.01
C GLY A 23 -0.86 -9.89 -2.37
N LEU A 24 -1.87 -10.58 -2.91
CA LEU A 24 -3.18 -10.72 -2.27
C LEU A 24 -3.10 -11.45 -0.93
N THR A 25 -2.26 -12.48 -0.84
CA THR A 25 -2.01 -13.20 0.43
C THR A 25 -1.34 -12.28 1.43
N LEU A 26 -0.31 -11.54 1.02
CA LEU A 26 0.38 -10.60 1.90
C LEU A 26 -0.53 -9.45 2.37
N SER A 27 -1.37 -8.92 1.48
CA SER A 27 -2.36 -7.87 1.79
C SER A 27 -3.42 -8.35 2.78
N ARG A 28 -3.87 -9.61 2.63
CA ARG A 28 -4.78 -10.25 3.58
C ARG A 28 -4.15 -10.40 4.96
N ILE A 29 -2.89 -10.84 5.03
CA ILE A 29 -2.16 -10.95 6.30
C ILE A 29 -2.00 -9.58 6.97
N LEU A 30 -1.61 -8.54 6.20
CA LEU A 30 -1.56 -7.16 6.71
C LEU A 30 -2.91 -6.75 7.34
N TYR A 31 -4.01 -7.05 6.66
CA TYR A 31 -5.34 -6.72 7.16
C TYR A 31 -5.66 -7.46 8.46
N GLU A 32 -5.57 -8.79 8.45
CA GLU A 32 -6.01 -9.65 9.54
C GLU A 32 -5.14 -9.47 10.80
N GLU A 33 -3.83 -9.31 10.64
CA GLU A 33 -2.89 -9.30 11.77
C GLU A 33 -2.57 -7.91 12.30
N ALA A 34 -2.73 -6.87 11.48
CA ALA A 34 -2.32 -5.51 11.86
C ALA A 34 -3.46 -4.50 11.74
N VAL A 35 -3.98 -4.24 10.53
CA VAL A 35 -4.94 -3.15 10.31
C VAL A 35 -6.21 -3.36 11.11
N ARG A 36 -6.86 -4.52 10.98
CA ARG A 36 -8.13 -4.81 11.63
C ARG A 36 -8.04 -4.73 13.17
N PRO A 37 -7.07 -5.37 13.85
CA PRO A 37 -6.93 -5.24 15.30
C PRO A 37 -6.69 -3.80 15.77
N ILE A 38 -5.94 -2.99 15.01
CA ILE A 38 -5.74 -1.57 15.34
C ILE A 38 -7.06 -0.81 15.26
N LEU A 39 -7.83 -0.99 14.18
CA LEU A 39 -9.11 -0.31 14.00
C LEU A 39 -10.15 -0.74 15.03
N GLU A 40 -10.26 -2.04 15.32
CA GLU A 40 -11.20 -2.56 16.32
C GLU A 40 -10.92 -2.00 17.72
N LYS A 41 -9.65 -1.78 18.05
CA LYS A 41 -9.23 -1.23 19.34
C LYS A 41 -9.42 0.29 19.44
N GLU A 42 -8.95 1.02 18.45
CA GLU A 42 -8.84 2.49 18.53
C GLU A 42 -10.09 3.20 17.96
N HIS A 43 -10.87 2.52 17.10
CA HIS A 43 -12.11 3.01 16.50
C HIS A 43 -13.23 1.94 16.56
N PRO A 44 -13.65 1.53 17.78
CA PRO A 44 -14.67 0.50 17.93
C PRO A 44 -15.98 0.92 17.27
N GLY A 45 -16.53 0.05 16.42
CA GLY A 45 -17.79 0.29 15.71
C GLY A 45 -17.68 1.10 14.42
N LEU A 46 -16.48 1.52 14.01
CA LEU A 46 -16.27 2.11 12.69
C LEU A 46 -16.68 1.12 11.61
N ARG A 47 -17.57 1.55 10.71
CA ARG A 47 -18.01 0.75 9.57
C ARG A 47 -17.12 1.04 8.38
N TYR A 48 -16.51 0.00 7.83
CA TYR A 48 -15.69 0.09 6.64
C TYR A 48 -15.72 -1.23 5.87
N ALA A 49 -15.37 -1.17 4.59
CA ALA A 49 -14.93 -2.34 3.83
C ALA A 49 -13.42 -2.28 3.63
N ALA A 50 -12.75 -3.42 3.60
CA ALA A 50 -11.33 -3.53 3.28
C ALA A 50 -11.18 -4.42 2.05
N ALA A 51 -10.39 -3.98 1.07
CA ALA A 51 -10.13 -4.76 -0.14
C ALA A 51 -8.71 -4.51 -0.65
N ARG A 52 -8.23 -5.39 -1.51
CA ARG A 52 -7.07 -5.12 -2.37
C ARG A 52 -7.58 -5.07 -3.80
N VAL A 53 -7.69 -3.87 -4.37
CA VAL A 53 -8.28 -3.58 -5.68
C VAL A 53 -7.58 -2.42 -6.40
N GLY A 54 -7.60 -2.41 -7.72
CA GLY A 54 -6.97 -1.36 -8.54
C GLY A 54 -5.73 -1.86 -9.27
N PRO A 55 -4.71 -1.01 -9.50
CA PRO A 55 -3.53 -1.38 -10.28
C PRO A 55 -2.66 -2.41 -9.53
N GLY A 56 -1.87 -3.19 -10.27
CA GLY A 56 -0.92 -4.14 -9.70
C GLY A 56 -1.16 -5.56 -10.17
N SER A 57 -0.07 -6.26 -10.55
CA SER A 57 -0.13 -7.63 -11.06
C SER A 57 -0.74 -8.62 -10.07
N GLU A 58 -0.65 -8.34 -8.76
CA GLU A 58 -1.18 -9.22 -7.73
C GLU A 58 -2.71 -9.27 -7.74
N VAL A 59 -3.38 -8.19 -8.15
CA VAL A 59 -4.85 -8.10 -8.11
C VAL A 59 -5.50 -9.16 -9.01
N LEU A 60 -4.84 -9.49 -10.12
CA LEU A 60 -5.26 -10.55 -11.05
C LEU A 60 -4.52 -11.88 -10.83
N GLY A 61 -3.65 -11.97 -9.81
CA GLY A 61 -2.88 -13.18 -9.49
C GLY A 61 -1.71 -13.47 -10.43
N PHE A 62 -1.17 -12.45 -11.10
CA PHE A 62 -0.03 -12.58 -12.01
C PHE A 62 1.31 -12.15 -11.40
N ASP A 63 1.34 -11.77 -10.13
CA ASP A 63 2.57 -11.38 -9.47
C ASP A 63 3.51 -12.57 -9.24
N THR A 64 4.80 -12.28 -9.30
CA THR A 64 5.87 -13.26 -9.09
C THR A 64 6.91 -12.69 -8.14
N ALA A 65 7.89 -13.50 -7.74
CA ALA A 65 9.03 -13.02 -6.95
C ALA A 65 9.75 -11.82 -7.60
N ARG A 66 9.71 -11.70 -8.94
CA ARG A 66 10.28 -10.52 -9.61
C ARG A 66 9.48 -9.25 -9.33
N SER A 67 8.16 -9.35 -9.16
CA SER A 67 7.28 -8.18 -8.92
C SER A 67 7.61 -7.45 -7.61
N THR A 68 8.37 -8.05 -6.69
CA THR A 68 8.68 -7.43 -5.39
C THR A 68 9.72 -6.30 -5.46
N ASP A 69 10.33 -6.06 -6.62
CA ASP A 69 11.33 -5.00 -6.81
C ASP A 69 10.71 -3.59 -6.92
N HIS A 70 9.41 -3.50 -7.23
CA HIS A 70 8.66 -2.25 -7.25
C HIS A 70 7.15 -2.42 -7.19
N ASP A 71 6.45 -1.41 -6.64
CA ASP A 71 4.99 -1.29 -6.69
C ASP A 71 4.21 -2.57 -6.32
N TRP A 72 4.75 -3.32 -5.37
CA TRP A 72 4.22 -4.55 -4.78
C TRP A 72 4.51 -4.53 -3.27
N GLY A 73 3.68 -5.17 -2.47
CA GLY A 73 3.93 -5.33 -1.04
C GLY A 73 2.66 -5.36 -0.19
N PRO A 74 2.78 -5.20 1.14
CA PRO A 74 1.64 -5.18 2.05
C PRO A 74 0.86 -3.87 1.88
N ARG A 75 -0.26 -3.91 1.14
CA ARG A 75 -1.10 -2.74 0.83
C ARG A 75 -2.57 -3.12 0.71
N LEU A 76 -3.48 -2.16 0.95
CA LEU A 76 -4.92 -2.36 0.77
C LEU A 76 -5.67 -1.02 0.78
N GLU A 77 -6.94 -1.07 0.39
CA GLU A 77 -7.89 0.02 0.44
C GLU A 77 -8.89 -0.19 1.58
N LEU A 78 -9.12 0.85 2.38
CA LEU A 78 -10.23 0.97 3.33
C LEU A 78 -11.27 1.93 2.75
N PHE A 79 -12.49 1.42 2.59
CA PHE A 79 -13.64 2.18 2.10
C PHE A 79 -14.56 2.53 3.26
N LEU A 80 -14.66 3.82 3.55
CA LEU A 80 -15.54 4.40 4.56
C LEU A 80 -16.74 5.06 3.88
N THR A 81 -17.77 5.42 4.67
CA THR A 81 -18.79 6.35 4.18
C THR A 81 -18.16 7.73 3.97
N PRO A 82 -18.77 8.61 3.14
CA PRO A 82 -18.28 9.97 2.96
C PRO A 82 -18.12 10.75 4.28
N GLU A 83 -19.07 10.59 5.20
CA GLU A 83 -19.06 11.25 6.51
C GLU A 83 -17.90 10.74 7.38
N ASP A 84 -17.74 9.42 7.47
CA ASP A 84 -16.67 8.80 8.27
C ASP A 84 -15.29 9.08 7.66
N ALA A 85 -15.16 9.08 6.33
CA ALA A 85 -13.93 9.44 5.64
C ALA A 85 -13.55 10.90 5.93
N ALA A 86 -14.50 11.84 5.81
CA ALA A 86 -14.28 13.25 6.11
C ALA A 86 -13.89 13.48 7.58
N ALA A 87 -14.48 12.72 8.50
CA ALA A 87 -14.20 12.84 9.93
C ALA A 87 -12.89 12.17 10.38
N HIS A 88 -12.52 11.03 9.76
CA HIS A 88 -11.54 10.12 10.35
C HIS A 88 -10.33 9.82 9.46
N ALA A 89 -10.37 9.99 8.14
CA ALA A 89 -9.33 9.48 7.24
C ALA A 89 -7.91 9.98 7.58
N ALA A 90 -7.74 11.28 7.83
CA ALA A 90 -6.43 11.85 8.18
C ALA A 90 -5.89 11.34 9.53
N ASN A 91 -6.78 11.11 10.50
CA ASN A 91 -6.39 10.55 11.80
C ASN A 91 -6.02 9.07 11.64
N LEU A 92 -6.86 8.29 10.97
CA LEU A 92 -6.63 6.86 10.71
C LEU A 92 -5.34 6.61 9.94
N HIS A 93 -5.03 7.42 8.92
CA HIS A 93 -3.77 7.33 8.19
C HIS A 93 -2.58 7.54 9.13
N ARG A 94 -2.63 8.58 9.97
CA ARG A 94 -1.59 8.82 10.97
C ARG A 94 -1.50 7.68 11.98
N LEU A 95 -2.61 7.22 12.52
CA LEU A 95 -2.68 6.12 13.47
C LEU A 95 -1.96 4.89 12.92
N LEU A 96 -2.30 4.48 11.70
CA LEU A 96 -1.68 3.34 11.03
C LEU A 96 -0.18 3.56 10.79
N ALA A 97 0.26 4.76 10.40
CA ALA A 97 1.68 5.08 10.25
C ALA A 97 2.50 4.84 11.53
N TYR A 98 1.93 5.12 12.71
CA TYR A 98 2.60 4.89 13.99
C TYR A 98 2.44 3.47 14.53
N ARG A 99 1.34 2.79 14.20
CA ARG A 99 0.91 1.56 14.88
C ARG A 99 1.14 0.29 14.07
N LEU A 100 1.23 0.38 12.74
CA LEU A 100 1.56 -0.78 11.93
C LEU A 100 2.95 -1.34 12.30
N PRO A 101 3.11 -2.67 12.28
CA PRO A 101 4.43 -3.27 12.43
C PRO A 101 5.33 -2.83 11.29
N LYS A 102 6.63 -2.70 11.54
CA LYS A 102 7.61 -2.28 10.52
C LYS A 102 7.70 -3.26 9.35
N GLN A 103 7.36 -4.52 9.60
CA GLN A 103 7.35 -5.58 8.59
C GLN A 103 6.17 -6.51 8.81
N ILE A 104 5.68 -7.12 7.73
CA ILE A 104 4.76 -8.25 7.72
C ILE A 104 5.44 -9.38 6.96
N ARG A 105 5.63 -10.54 7.60
CA ARG A 105 6.29 -11.71 6.99
C ARG A 105 7.67 -11.37 6.37
N GLY A 106 8.43 -10.48 7.01
CA GLY A 106 9.74 -10.03 6.53
C GLY A 106 9.72 -8.91 5.49
N TRP A 107 8.54 -8.55 4.95
CA TRP A 107 8.40 -7.45 3.99
C TRP A 107 8.12 -6.13 4.71
N PRO A 108 8.86 -5.03 4.43
CA PRO A 108 8.60 -3.73 5.03
C PRO A 108 7.20 -3.21 4.73
N THR A 109 6.61 -2.53 5.70
CA THR A 109 5.32 -1.81 5.53
C THR A 109 5.51 -0.34 5.17
N HIS A 110 6.76 0.13 5.14
CA HIS A 110 7.13 1.48 4.74
C HIS A 110 7.55 1.51 3.28
N PHE A 111 6.97 2.44 2.54
CA PHE A 111 7.28 2.72 1.15
C PHE A 111 7.96 4.08 1.02
N GLN A 112 8.93 4.18 0.13
CA GLN A 112 9.55 5.45 -0.26
C GLN A 112 9.60 5.58 -1.78
N HIS A 113 9.48 6.83 -2.23
CA HIS A 113 9.72 7.22 -3.60
C HIS A 113 11.16 7.73 -3.72
N ARG A 114 11.89 7.33 -4.76
CA ARG A 114 13.33 7.67 -4.86
C ARG A 114 13.56 9.17 -5.05
N HIS A 115 12.60 9.87 -5.66
CA HIS A 115 12.63 11.30 -5.90
C HIS A 115 11.21 11.84 -6.08
N PRO A 116 11.00 13.16 -5.90
CA PRO A 116 9.71 13.79 -6.16
C PRO A 116 9.27 13.53 -7.62
N GLY A 117 8.07 12.97 -7.78
CA GLY A 117 7.50 12.63 -9.10
C GLY A 117 7.79 11.22 -9.59
N ASP A 118 8.58 10.42 -8.86
CA ASP A 118 8.69 8.98 -9.12
C ASP A 118 7.31 8.33 -8.85
N PRO A 119 6.63 7.74 -9.85
CA PRO A 119 5.34 7.11 -9.59
C PRO A 119 5.50 5.81 -8.78
N VAL A 120 6.72 5.29 -8.68
CA VAL A 120 7.01 3.99 -8.13
C VAL A 120 7.51 4.10 -6.69
N GLY A 121 6.79 3.43 -5.78
CA GLY A 121 7.25 3.27 -4.40
C GLY A 121 8.01 1.97 -4.23
N HIS A 122 9.08 2.03 -3.45
CA HIS A 122 9.88 0.87 -3.05
C HIS A 122 9.76 0.66 -1.54
N MET A 123 9.76 -0.60 -1.11
CA MET A 123 9.76 -0.93 0.31
C MET A 123 11.14 -0.69 0.92
N GLU A 124 11.17 -0.06 2.10
CA GLU A 124 12.40 0.19 2.85
C GLU A 124 12.16 0.02 4.35
N VAL A 125 13.18 -0.38 5.09
CA VAL A 125 13.10 -0.47 6.56
C VAL A 125 13.17 0.94 7.16
N THR A 126 12.40 1.16 8.22
CA THR A 126 12.45 2.41 9.00
C THR A 126 12.24 2.14 10.48
N ASP A 127 12.90 2.94 11.32
CA ASP A 127 12.65 2.98 12.76
C ASP A 127 11.48 3.94 13.10
N GLY A 128 11.24 4.93 12.24
CA GLY A 128 10.20 5.95 12.39
C GLY A 128 8.82 5.47 11.91
N PRO A 129 7.79 6.35 11.96
CA PRO A 129 6.48 6.04 11.41
C PRO A 129 6.58 5.55 9.97
N VAL A 130 5.77 4.55 9.62
CA VAL A 130 5.79 3.97 8.28
C VAL A 130 4.93 4.83 7.35
N ASP A 131 5.47 5.18 6.20
CA ASP A 131 4.65 5.59 5.05
C ASP A 131 4.05 4.34 4.41
N HIS A 132 2.86 3.96 4.87
CA HIS A 132 2.20 2.73 4.45
C HIS A 132 1.30 2.93 3.25
N ARG A 133 1.01 1.82 2.55
CA ARG A 133 0.05 1.80 1.43
C ARG A 133 -1.32 1.25 1.81
N VAL A 134 -1.78 1.57 3.03
CA VAL A 134 -3.20 1.47 3.41
C VAL A 134 -3.90 2.77 3.01
N SER A 135 -4.59 2.75 1.87
CA SER A 135 -5.39 3.88 1.40
C SER A 135 -6.71 3.95 2.17
N ILE A 136 -7.18 5.16 2.46
CA ILE A 136 -8.46 5.40 3.12
C ILE A 136 -9.27 6.31 2.24
N THR A 137 -10.41 5.83 1.75
CA THR A 137 -11.19 6.48 0.71
C THR A 137 -12.68 6.15 0.83
N THR A 138 -13.47 6.66 -0.10
CA THR A 138 -14.87 6.25 -0.34
C THR A 138 -14.94 5.49 -1.66
N VAL A 139 -16.02 4.75 -1.87
CA VAL A 139 -16.25 4.05 -3.15
C VAL A 139 -16.27 5.06 -4.31
N ASP A 140 -16.95 6.18 -4.15
CA ASP A 140 -17.11 7.18 -5.21
C ASP A 140 -15.79 7.89 -5.54
N THR A 141 -15.01 8.26 -4.52
CA THR A 141 -13.67 8.83 -4.74
C THR A 141 -12.77 7.85 -5.48
N TRP A 142 -12.83 6.57 -5.14
CA TRP A 142 -12.05 5.54 -5.82
C TRP A 142 -12.52 5.34 -7.27
N LEU A 143 -13.83 5.26 -7.53
CA LEU A 143 -14.39 5.12 -8.88
C LEU A 143 -14.09 6.32 -9.76
N SER A 144 -14.19 7.54 -9.23
CA SER A 144 -13.78 8.76 -9.93
C SER A 144 -12.30 8.71 -10.33
N ALA A 145 -11.43 8.29 -9.40
CA ALA A 145 -9.99 8.26 -9.67
C ALA A 145 -9.57 7.19 -10.67
N HIS A 146 -10.27 6.05 -10.73
CA HIS A 146 -9.87 4.91 -11.57
C HIS A 146 -10.65 4.82 -12.88
N LEU A 147 -11.91 5.25 -12.91
CA LEU A 147 -12.81 5.09 -14.05
C LEU A 147 -13.37 6.42 -14.58
N GLY A 148 -13.04 7.55 -13.95
CA GLY A 148 -13.60 8.86 -14.32
C GLY A 148 -15.09 9.01 -13.98
N LEU A 149 -15.66 8.11 -13.18
CA LEU A 149 -17.08 8.12 -12.83
C LEU A 149 -17.38 9.01 -11.63
N HIS A 150 -18.32 9.93 -11.78
CA HIS A 150 -18.72 10.85 -10.73
C HIS A 150 -20.05 10.43 -10.08
N GLN A 151 -20.29 10.86 -8.84
CA GLN A 151 -21.51 10.52 -8.09
C GLN A 151 -22.81 10.92 -8.81
N GLU A 152 -22.74 11.93 -9.68
CA GLU A 152 -23.87 12.43 -10.47
C GLU A 152 -24.17 11.56 -11.71
N THR A 153 -23.30 10.59 -12.03
CA THR A 153 -23.46 9.69 -13.17
C THR A 153 -24.46 8.59 -12.81
N VAL A 154 -25.75 8.86 -13.04
CA VAL A 154 -26.85 7.92 -12.76
C VAL A 154 -26.98 6.82 -13.82
N GLU A 155 -26.64 7.12 -15.08
CA GLU A 155 -26.65 6.17 -16.19
C GLU A 155 -25.47 6.46 -17.12
N LEU A 156 -24.72 5.41 -17.47
CA LEU A 156 -23.53 5.53 -18.31
C LEU A 156 -23.94 5.63 -19.78
N THR A 157 -23.56 6.72 -20.43
CA THR A 157 -23.68 6.86 -21.88
C THR A 157 -22.62 6.00 -22.59
N VAL A 158 -22.82 5.73 -23.88
CA VAL A 158 -21.78 5.10 -24.72
C VAL A 158 -20.49 5.91 -24.70
N GLY A 159 -20.58 7.25 -24.63
CA GLY A 159 -19.42 8.12 -24.51
C GLY A 159 -18.64 7.89 -23.21
N ASP A 160 -19.34 7.73 -22.09
CA ASP A 160 -18.73 7.44 -20.80
C ASP A 160 -18.01 6.09 -20.81
N TRP A 161 -18.64 5.05 -21.39
CA TRP A 161 -18.02 3.74 -21.57
C TRP A 161 -16.75 3.80 -22.42
N LEU A 162 -16.74 4.63 -23.47
CA LEU A 162 -15.58 4.80 -24.35
C LEU A 162 -14.49 5.70 -23.74
N ALA A 163 -14.83 6.51 -22.73
CA ALA A 163 -13.91 7.42 -22.06
C ALA A 163 -13.25 6.79 -20.81
N MET A 164 -13.72 5.64 -20.35
CA MET A 164 -13.04 4.87 -19.30
C MET A 164 -11.63 4.46 -19.77
N PRO A 165 -10.60 4.60 -18.91
CA PRO A 165 -9.22 4.30 -19.25
C PRO A 165 -8.92 2.81 -19.48
#